data_AF-Q2ILP9-F1
#
_entry.id   AF-Q2ILP9-F1
#
_cell.length_a   1.000
_cell.length_b   1.000
_cell.length_c   1.000
_cell.angle_alpha   90.00
_cell.angle_beta   90.00
_cell.angle_gamma   90.00
#
_symmetry.space_group_name_H-M   'P 1'
#
loop_
_entity.id
_entity.type
_entity.pdbx_description
1 polymer ?
#
loop_
_entity_poly.entity_id
_entity_poly.type
_entity_poly.pdbx_seq_one_letter_code
_entity_poly.pdbx_strand_id
1 'polypeptide(L)'
;MGMDTPATTFRSTAQIAASKTNGATGTGPLTPTGKATSSTNGTTHRLAARGVLLPSERAEEYQDNLAGWFQTLVPRSPGEGLLVARVADVGWRMGRLSRLEERLVNSALQLLSLR
;
A
#
# COMPACT_ATOMS: atom_id res chain seq x y z
N MET A 1 37.09 7.19 11.86
CA MET A 1 36.47 5.90 11.47
C MET A 1 35.80 5.32 12.71
N GLY A 2 34.59 5.79 13.03
CA GLY A 2 33.82 5.34 14.19
C GLY A 2 32.58 4.60 13.69
N MET A 3 32.52 3.30 13.94
CA MET A 3 31.36 2.47 13.63
C MET A 3 30.31 2.67 14.72
N ASP A 4 29.26 3.43 14.42
CA ASP A 4 28.08 3.52 15.27
C ASP A 4 27.35 2.17 15.25
N THR A 5 27.59 1.36 16.27
CA THR A 5 26.89 0.10 16.48
C THR A 5 25.53 0.42 17.10
N PRO A 6 24.39 -0.03 16.54
CA PRO A 6 23.09 0.28 17.14
C PRO A 6 22.98 -0.40 18.51
N ALA A 7 22.70 0.40 19.53
CA ALA A 7 22.46 -0.07 20.89
C ALA A 7 21.31 -1.09 20.91
N THR A 8 21.59 -2.30 21.37
CA THR A 8 20.60 -3.33 21.66
C THR A 8 19.65 -2.81 22.73
N THR A 9 18.47 -2.32 22.32
CA THR A 9 17.44 -1.88 23.26
C THR A 9 16.87 -3.10 23.99
N PHE A 10 17.14 -3.20 25.29
CA PHE A 10 16.55 -4.23 26.15
C PHE A 10 15.03 -4.01 26.23
N ARG A 11 14.26 -5.02 25.84
CA ARG A 11 12.80 -4.98 25.95
C ARG A 11 12.39 -5.22 27.40
N SER A 12 11.43 -4.44 27.89
CA SER A 12 10.84 -4.67 29.22
C SER A 12 10.02 -5.96 29.24
N THR A 13 9.80 -6.51 30.43
CA THR A 13 8.95 -7.69 30.64
C THR A 13 7.54 -7.52 30.07
N ALA A 14 6.98 -6.30 30.19
CA ALA A 14 5.70 -5.93 29.60
C ALA A 14 5.72 -5.96 28.07
N GLN A 15 6.79 -5.46 27.44
CA GLN A 15 6.96 -5.51 25.98
C GLN A 15 7.09 -6.95 25.48
N ILE A 16 7.75 -7.83 26.24
CA ILE A 16 7.88 -9.25 25.90
C ILE A 16 6.52 -9.96 25.99
N ALA A 17 5.75 -9.71 27.04
CA ALA A 17 4.42 -10.29 27.21
C ALA A 17 3.46 -9.83 26.10
N ALA A 18 3.44 -8.53 25.79
CA ALA A 18 2.63 -7.98 24.71
C ALA A 18 3.02 -8.56 23.34
N SER A 19 4.33 -8.70 23.06
CA SER A 19 4.82 -9.31 21.81
C SER A 19 4.40 -10.77 21.67
N LYS A 20 4.42 -11.55 22.76
CA LYS A 20 3.92 -12.94 22.78
C LYS A 20 2.42 -13.02 22.49
N THR A 21 1.62 -12.17 23.13
CA THR A 21 0.16 -12.11 22.90
C THR A 21 -0.17 -11.67 21.47
N ASN A 22 0.51 -10.65 20.95
CA ASN A 22 0.30 -10.15 19.59
C ASN A 22 0.76 -11.17 18.53
N GLY A 23 1.83 -11.91 18.81
CA GLY A 23 2.31 -12.99 17.94
C GLY A 23 1.40 -14.22 17.93
N ALA A 24 0.63 -14.46 19.00
CA ALA A 24 -0.32 -15.57 19.09
C ALA A 24 -1.56 -15.38 18.20
N THR A 25 -1.90 -14.13 17.85
CA THR A 25 -3.06 -13.80 17.01
C THR A 25 -2.72 -13.49 15.55
N GLY A 26 -1.45 -13.15 15.26
CA GLY A 26 -0.99 -12.81 13.91
C GLY A 26 0.18 -13.67 13.45
N THR A 27 -0.09 -14.88 12.95
CA THR A 27 0.91 -15.67 12.23
C THR A 27 0.95 -15.21 10.78
N GLY A 28 1.62 -14.08 10.53
CA GLY A 28 2.09 -13.77 9.19
C GLY A 28 2.83 -14.98 8.58
N PRO A 29 2.86 -15.14 7.25
CA PRO A 29 3.30 -16.38 6.64
C PRO A 29 4.71 -16.80 7.05
N LEU A 30 4.83 -17.97 7.67
CA LEU A 30 6.08 -18.47 8.23
C LEU A 30 6.93 -19.25 7.22
N THR A 31 6.31 -19.77 6.15
CA THR A 31 6.98 -20.57 5.12
C THR A 31 7.49 -19.70 3.98
N PRO A 32 8.57 -20.10 3.27
CA PRO A 32 9.04 -19.41 2.07
C PRO A 32 7.93 -19.26 1.00
N THR A 33 7.11 -20.30 0.85
CA THR A 33 5.94 -20.30 -0.04
C THR A 33 4.87 -19.33 0.43
N GLY A 34 4.53 -19.34 1.72
CA GLY A 34 3.58 -18.39 2.30
C GLY A 34 4.07 -16.94 2.20
N LYS A 35 5.37 -16.69 2.32
CA LYS A 35 5.98 -15.37 2.13
C LYS A 35 5.90 -14.93 0.67
N ALA A 36 6.11 -15.84 -0.29
CA ALA A 36 5.94 -15.55 -1.72
C ALA A 36 4.47 -15.29 -2.10
N THR A 37 3.52 -16.01 -1.48
CA THR A 37 2.09 -15.75 -1.65
C THR A 37 1.68 -14.43 -1.00
N SER A 38 2.23 -14.11 0.17
CA SER A 38 1.94 -12.82 0.83
C SER A 38 2.61 -11.63 0.15
N SER A 39 3.76 -11.80 -0.50
CA SER A 39 4.36 -10.75 -1.33
C SER A 39 3.52 -10.47 -2.57
N THR A 40 2.78 -11.48 -3.07
CA THR A 40 1.79 -11.33 -4.13
C THR A 40 0.43 -10.84 -3.62
N ASN A 41 0.07 -10.92 -2.33
CA ASN A 41 -1.13 -10.25 -1.80
C ASN A 41 -1.05 -8.72 -1.90
N GLY A 42 0.17 -8.16 -1.89
CA GLY A 42 0.41 -6.77 -2.28
C GLY A 42 0.05 -6.47 -3.74
N THR A 43 -0.03 -7.48 -4.60
CA THR A 43 -0.33 -7.39 -6.04
C THR A 43 -1.79 -7.59 -6.43
N THR A 44 -2.66 -8.07 -5.53
CA THR A 44 -4.11 -8.19 -5.79
C THR A 44 -4.78 -6.83 -5.89
N HIS A 45 -4.45 -5.94 -4.95
CA HIS A 45 -4.98 -4.57 -4.94
C HIS A 45 -3.92 -3.52 -5.29
N ARG A 46 -2.64 -3.91 -5.42
CA ARG A 46 -1.49 -3.05 -5.79
C ARG A 46 -1.33 -1.76 -4.98
N LEU A 47 -1.96 -1.68 -3.81
CA LEU A 47 -1.88 -0.52 -2.92
C LEU A 47 -0.45 -0.31 -2.39
N ALA A 48 0.29 -1.39 -2.18
CA ALA A 48 1.70 -1.36 -1.75
C ALA A 48 2.67 -1.95 -2.78
N ALA A 49 2.19 -2.36 -3.96
CA ALA A 49 3.04 -2.95 -5.00
C ALA A 49 3.81 -1.89 -5.78
N ARG A 50 4.94 -2.31 -6.37
CA ARG A 50 5.74 -1.48 -7.29
C ARG A 50 4.97 -1.04 -8.54
N GLY A 51 4.00 -1.84 -9.01
CA GLY A 51 3.12 -1.46 -10.12
C GLY A 51 1.88 -0.71 -9.65
N VAL A 52 1.50 0.37 -10.34
CA VAL A 52 0.30 1.17 -10.02
C VAL A 52 -0.99 0.47 -10.46
N LEU A 53 -1.05 0.10 -11.73
CA LEU A 53 -2.28 -0.36 -12.37
C LEU A 53 -2.64 -1.79 -11.99
N LEU A 54 -3.91 -2.04 -11.72
CA LEU A 54 -4.45 -3.40 -11.67
C LEU A 54 -4.64 -3.97 -13.08
N PRO A 55 -4.67 -5.31 -13.25
CA PRO A 55 -5.01 -5.91 -14.55
C PRO A 55 -6.36 -5.46 -15.12
N SER A 56 -7.29 -5.04 -14.25
CA SER A 56 -8.62 -4.57 -14.64
C SER A 56 -8.68 -3.08 -15.00
N GLU A 57 -7.60 -2.33 -14.80
CA GLU A 57 -7.59 -0.88 -15.05
C GLU A 57 -6.98 -0.55 -16.42
N ARG A 58 -7.45 0.54 -17.02
CA ARG A 58 -7.01 0.98 -18.33
C ARG A 58 -5.72 1.80 -18.21
N ALA A 59 -4.70 1.39 -18.97
CA ALA A 59 -3.42 2.10 -19.00
C ALA A 59 -3.56 3.52 -19.58
N GLU A 60 -4.45 3.70 -20.55
CA GLU A 60 -4.75 4.99 -21.20
C GLU A 60 -5.24 6.01 -20.17
N GLU A 61 -6.22 5.66 -19.33
CA GLU A 61 -6.74 6.56 -18.29
C GLU A 61 -5.66 6.95 -17.26
N TYR A 62 -4.76 6.02 -16.93
CA TYR A 62 -3.63 6.33 -16.05
C TYR A 62 -2.62 7.27 -16.70
N GLN A 63 -2.36 7.10 -18.00
CA GLN A 63 -1.49 8.00 -18.77
C GLN A 63 -2.07 9.40 -18.83
N ASP A 64 -3.38 9.54 -19.01
CA ASP A 64 -4.07 10.84 -18.99
C ASP A 64 -3.96 11.51 -17.61
N ASN A 65 -4.18 10.74 -16.53
CA ASN A 65 -3.98 11.24 -15.16
C ASN A 65 -2.53 11.69 -14.94
N LEU A 66 -1.54 10.88 -15.35
CA LEU A 66 -0.13 11.22 -15.25
C LEU A 66 0.20 12.50 -16.04
N ALA A 67 -0.29 12.61 -17.27
CA ALA A 67 -0.12 13.79 -18.11
C ALA A 67 -0.72 15.04 -17.46
N GLY A 68 -1.89 14.94 -16.84
CA GLY A 68 -2.51 16.03 -16.09
C GLY A 68 -1.62 16.55 -14.96
N TRP A 69 -0.98 15.66 -14.19
CA TRP A 69 -0.03 16.05 -13.14
C TRP A 69 1.22 16.73 -13.70
N PHE A 70 1.78 16.22 -14.80
CA PHE A 70 2.93 16.83 -15.47
C PHE A 70 2.61 18.21 -16.05
N GLN A 71 1.41 18.40 -16.61
CA GLN A 71 0.94 19.71 -17.09
C GLN A 71 0.71 20.70 -15.95
N THR A 72 0.23 20.22 -14.80
CA THR A 72 -0.08 21.07 -13.64
C THR A 72 1.17 21.53 -12.91
N LEU A 73 2.11 20.61 -12.67
CA LEU A 73 3.28 20.86 -11.81
C LEU A 73 4.53 21.29 -12.58
N VAL A 74 4.56 21.05 -13.91
CA VAL A 74 5.60 21.51 -14.84
C VAL A 74 7.03 21.29 -14.30
N PRO A 75 7.43 20.02 -14.07
CA PRO A 75 8.74 19.72 -13.53
C PRO A 75 9.85 20.17 -14.47
N ARG A 76 10.91 20.76 -13.92
CA ARG A 76 12.04 21.33 -14.65
C ARG A 76 13.29 20.45 -14.62
N SER A 77 13.25 19.37 -13.85
CA SER A 77 14.35 18.42 -13.71
C SER A 77 13.84 16.98 -13.69
N PRO A 78 14.69 15.99 -14.01
CA PRO A 78 14.33 14.58 -13.88
C PRO A 78 13.90 14.19 -12.45
N GLY A 79 14.53 14.79 -11.43
CA GLY A 79 14.18 14.55 -10.02
C GLY A 79 12.77 15.05 -9.69
N GLU A 80 12.40 16.24 -10.16
CA GLU A 80 11.04 16.75 -10.04
C GLU A 80 10.05 15.87 -10.83
N GLY A 81 10.42 15.42 -12.04
CA GLY A 81 9.61 14.51 -12.83
C GLY A 81 9.28 13.20 -12.09
N LEU A 82 10.27 12.64 -11.38
CA LEU A 82 10.06 11.47 -10.53
C LEU A 82 9.05 11.75 -9.41
N LEU A 83 9.14 12.93 -8.77
CA LEU A 83 8.21 13.33 -7.70
C LEU A 83 6.79 13.53 -8.24
N VAL A 84 6.63 14.18 -9.40
CA VAL A 84 5.33 14.35 -10.07
C VAL A 84 4.72 13.01 -10.43
N ALA A 85 5.49 12.09 -11.00
CA ALA A 85 5.04 10.74 -11.27
C ALA A 85 4.60 10.02 -9.98
N ARG A 86 5.34 10.21 -8.88
CA ARG A 86 4.97 9.64 -7.57
C ARG A 86 3.66 10.21 -7.01
N VAL A 87 3.37 11.48 -7.24
CA VAL A 87 2.08 12.09 -6.86
C VAL A 87 0.94 11.45 -7.65
N ALA A 88 1.08 11.30 -8.96
CA ALA A 88 0.08 10.66 -9.82
C ALA A 88 -0.19 9.20 -9.39
N ASP A 89 0.89 8.46 -9.12
CA ASP A 89 0.91 7.10 -8.57
C ASP A 89 0.08 6.96 -7.28
N VAL A 90 0.26 7.89 -6.35
CA VAL A 90 -0.40 7.86 -5.04
C VAL A 90 -1.85 8.28 -5.18
N GLY A 91 -2.13 9.36 -5.93
CA GLY A 91 -3.50 9.82 -6.19
C GLY A 91 -4.36 8.74 -6.85
N TRP A 92 -3.80 8.00 -7.81
CA TRP A 92 -4.49 6.87 -8.45
C TRP A 92 -4.88 5.78 -7.44
N ARG A 93 -3.95 5.42 -6.53
CA ARG A 93 -4.20 4.43 -5.47
C ARG A 93 -5.23 4.93 -4.46
N MET A 94 -5.21 6.20 -4.09
CA MET A 94 -6.22 6.79 -3.19
C MET A 94 -7.60 6.75 -3.82
N GLY A 95 -7.75 7.17 -5.09
CA GLY A 95 -9.03 7.11 -5.78
C GLY A 95 -9.58 5.68 -5.90
N ARG A 96 -8.70 4.69 -6.10
CA ARG A 96 -9.09 3.27 -6.04
C ARG A 96 -9.59 2.88 -4.65
N LEU A 97 -8.88 3.28 -3.59
CA LEU A 97 -9.27 2.96 -2.22
C LEU A 97 -10.66 3.54 -1.91
N SER A 98 -10.91 4.79 -2.26
CA SER A 98 -12.23 5.42 -2.07
C SER A 98 -13.35 4.65 -2.78
N ARG A 99 -13.14 4.22 -4.04
CA ARG A 99 -14.13 3.39 -4.76
C ARG A 99 -14.36 2.02 -4.09
N LEU A 100 -13.32 1.43 -3.50
CA LEU A 100 -13.46 0.17 -2.77
C LEU A 100 -14.24 0.37 -1.46
N GLU A 101 -13.94 1.44 -0.72
CA GLU A 101 -14.66 1.81 0.49
C GLU A 101 -16.15 2.02 0.23
N GLU A 102 -16.50 2.81 -0.79
CA GLU A 102 -17.88 3.04 -1.20
C GLU A 102 -18.59 1.72 -1.53
N ARG A 103 -17.95 0.84 -2.30
CA ARG A 103 -18.52 -0.48 -2.65
C ARG A 103 -18.75 -1.34 -1.42
N LEU A 104 -17.82 -1.36 -0.47
CA LEU A 104 -17.93 -2.13 0.76
C LEU A 104 -19.09 -1.62 1.63
N VAL A 105 -19.17 -0.31 1.83
CA VAL A 105 -20.24 0.33 2.61
C VAL A 105 -21.61 0.07 1.96
N ASN A 106 -21.74 0.28 0.65
CA ASN A 106 -22.99 0.04 -0.06
C ASN A 106 -23.43 -1.42 0.00
N SER A 107 -22.49 -2.37 -0.16
CA SER A 107 -22.79 -3.80 -0.05
C SER A 107 -23.29 -4.16 1.36
N ALA A 108 -22.67 -3.60 2.41
CA ALA A 108 -23.10 -3.81 3.78
C ALA A 108 -24.51 -3.24 4.05
N LEU A 109 -24.81 -2.04 3.54
CA LEU A 109 -26.14 -1.44 3.66
C LEU A 109 -27.20 -2.28 2.94
N GLN A 110 -26.91 -2.80 1.75
CA GLN A 110 -27.83 -3.69 1.02
C GLN A 110 -28.15 -4.96 1.82
N LEU A 111 -27.14 -5.62 2.39
CA LEU A 111 -27.34 -6.80 3.23
C LEU A 111 -28.19 -6.53 4.47
N LEU A 112 -28.03 -5.35 5.08
CA LEU A 112 -28.83 -4.92 6.23
C LEU A 112 -30.27 -4.55 5.85
N SER A 113 -30.49 -4.03 4.63
CA SER A 113 -31.81 -3.69 4.11
C SER A 113 -32.66 -4.89 3.66
N LEU A 114 -32.05 -6.08 3.57
CA LEU A 114 -32.69 -7.34 3.21
C LEU A 114 -33.10 -8.18 4.44
N ARG A 115 -33.00 -7.62 5.65
CA ARG A 115 -33.53 -8.18 6.90
C ARG A 115 -34.77 -7.42 7.35
#